data_AF-A0ABD5LWM4-F1
#
_entry.id   AF-A0ABD5LWM4-F1
#
_cell.length_a   1.000
_cell.length_b   1.000
_cell.length_c   1.000
_cell.angle_alpha   90.00
_cell.angle_beta   90.00
_cell.angle_gamma   90.00
#
_symmetry.space_group_name_H-M   'P 1'
#
loop_
_entity.id
_entity.type
_entity.pdbx_description
1 polymer ?
#
loop_
_entity_poly.entity_id
_entity_poly.type
_entity_poly.pdbx_seq_one_letter_code
_entity_poly.pdbx_strand_id
1 'polypeptide(L)' 'MSDEPTRDGGRPCPVCETPMYHRHCKYVCPAHGVVYDCSDTFY' A
#
# COMPACT_ATOMS: atom_id res chain seq x y z
N MET A 1 23.09 12.20 -3.20
CA MET A 1 22.63 10.81 -3.42
C MET A 1 21.73 10.45 -2.25
N SER A 2 20.44 10.82 -2.29
CA SER A 2 19.55 10.52 -1.15
C SER A 2 18.12 10.35 -1.66
N ASP A 3 17.72 9.07 -1.70
CA ASP A 3 16.36 8.53 -1.60
C ASP A 3 15.25 9.22 -2.41
N GLU A 4 15.16 8.85 -3.70
CA GLU A 4 13.90 8.92 -4.42
C GLU A 4 13.08 7.66 -4.05
N PRO A 5 11.97 7.77 -3.31
CA PRO A 5 11.16 6.61 -3.00
C PRO A 5 10.61 6.06 -4.31
N THR A 6 11.04 4.85 -4.65
CA THR A 6 10.69 4.06 -5.82
C THR A 6 9.21 4.23 -6.13
N ARG A 7 8.92 5.07 -7.12
CA ARG A 7 7.63 5.13 -7.77
C ARG A 7 7.49 3.84 -8.59
N ASP A 8 6.30 3.25 -8.50
CA ASP A 8 5.82 2.20 -9.39
C ASP A 8 6.32 0.77 -9.11
N GLY A 9 5.84 0.17 -8.02
CA GLY A 9 6.01 -1.26 -7.79
C GLY A 9 5.61 -1.78 -6.41
N GLY A 10 4.42 -1.42 -5.93
CA GLY A 10 3.77 -2.05 -4.76
C GLY A 10 4.65 -2.18 -3.52
N ARG A 11 4.73 -1.11 -2.71
CA ARG A 11 5.42 -1.16 -1.40
C ARG A 11 4.92 -2.38 -0.60
N PRO A 12 5.81 -3.14 0.05
CA PRO A 12 5.38 -4.20 0.96
C PRO A 12 4.61 -3.59 2.14
N CYS A 13 3.80 -4.40 2.80
CA CYS A 13 3.03 -3.92 3.96
C CYS A 13 3.97 -3.30 5.00
N PRO A 14 3.76 -2.05 5.45
CA PRO A 14 4.64 -1.40 6.42
C PRO A 14 4.57 -2.03 7.82
N VAL A 15 3.60 -2.92 8.07
CA VAL A 15 3.39 -3.59 9.37
C VAL A 15 4.12 -4.93 9.43
N CYS A 16 4.10 -5.69 8.33
CA CYS A 16 4.54 -7.08 8.32
C CYS A 16 5.35 -7.47 7.08
N GLU A 17 5.71 -6.50 6.25
CA GLU A 17 6.51 -6.63 5.03
C GLU A 17 5.96 -7.61 3.98
N THR A 18 4.74 -8.10 4.21
CA THR A 18 4.07 -9.06 3.31
C THR A 18 3.69 -8.36 2.00
N PRO A 19 3.82 -9.05 0.84
CA PRO A 19 3.38 -8.51 -0.43
C PRO A 19 1.90 -8.12 -0.37
N MET A 20 1.63 -6.85 -0.65
CA MET A 20 0.27 -6.35 -0.76
C MET A 20 -0.23 -6.52 -2.19
N TYR A 21 -1.52 -6.75 -2.34
CA TYR A 21 -2.17 -6.76 -3.64
C TYR A 21 -2.93 -5.46 -3.87
N HIS A 22 -2.89 -4.98 -5.10
CA HIS A 22 -3.63 -3.79 -5.52
C HIS A 22 -5.03 -4.20 -5.97
N ARG A 23 -6.07 -3.67 -5.33
CA ARG A 23 -7.47 -3.94 -5.65
C ARG A 23 -8.18 -2.62 -5.96
N HIS A 24 -8.47 -2.40 -7.24
CA HIS A 24 -9.02 -1.15 -7.79
C HIS A 24 -8.10 0.06 -7.59
N CYS A 25 -8.26 0.78 -6.49
CA CYS A 25 -7.40 1.90 -6.11
C CYS A 25 -6.87 1.78 -4.68
N LYS A 26 -6.97 0.56 -4.11
CA LYS A 26 -6.59 0.26 -2.74
C LYS A 26 -5.41 -0.69 -2.72
N TYR A 27 -4.47 -0.51 -1.80
CA TYR A 27 -3.44 -1.50 -1.48
C TYR A 27 -3.87 -2.28 -0.25
N VAL A 28 -3.99 -3.61 -0.40
CA VAL A 28 -4.51 -4.50 0.63
C VAL A 28 -3.47 -5.52 1.04
N CYS A 29 -3.17 -5.57 2.34
CA CYS A 29 -2.39 -6.61 2.97
C CYS A 29 -3.31 -7.79 3.34
N PRO A 30 -2.96 -9.05 2.99
CA PRO A 30 -3.80 -10.20 3.32
C PRO A 30 -3.92 -10.47 4.83
N ALA A 31 -2.95 -10.03 5.63
CA ALA A 31 -2.96 -10.22 7.09
C ALA A 31 -3.66 -9.07 7.85
N HIS A 32 -3.62 -7.85 7.31
CA HIS A 32 -4.04 -6.63 8.03
C HIS A 32 -5.19 -5.87 7.37
N GLY A 33 -5.58 -6.23 6.14
CA GLY A 33 -6.62 -5.54 5.38
C GLY A 33 -6.09 -4.35 4.58
N VAL A 34 -6.94 -3.32 4.41
CA VAL A 34 -6.63 -2.17 3.56
C VAL A 34 -5.59 -1.27 4.24
N VAL A 35 -4.47 -1.03 3.56
CA VAL A 35 -3.36 -0.19 4.08
C VAL A 35 -3.36 1.19 3.42
N TYR A 36 -3.69 1.26 2.13
CA TYR A 36 -3.89 2.51 1.41
C TYR A 36 -5.21 2.44 0.66
N ASP A 37 -6.04 3.47 0.79
CA ASP A 37 -7.33 3.56 0.14
C ASP A 37 -7.48 4.92 -0.54
N CYS A 38 -7.69 4.94 -1.86
CA CYS A 38 -8.01 6.18 -2.56
C CYS A 38 -9.47 6.63 -2.34
N SER A 39 -10.32 5.73 -1.85
CA SER A 39 -11.76 5.93 -1.66
C SER A 39 -12.13 6.31 -0.22
N ASP A 40 -11.18 6.31 0.71
CA ASP A 40 -11.41 6.73 2.09
C ASP A 40 -11.36 8.27 2.17
N THR A 41 -12.35 8.90 1.54
CA THR A 41 -12.55 10.36 1.53
C THR A 41 -13.51 10.81 2.62
N PHE A 42 -13.63 10.07 3.72
CA PHE A 42 -14.58 10.40 4.78
C PHE A 42 -13.98 11.48 5.71
N TYR A 43 -14.43 12.72 5.47
CA TYR A 43 -14.58 13.77 6.48
C TYR A 43 -15.56 13.34 7.58
#